data_AF-A0A7C6GM46-F1
#
_entry.id   AF-A0A7C6GM46-F1
#
_cell.length_a   1.000
_cell.length_b   1.000
_cell.length_c   1.000
_cell.angle_alpha   90.00
_cell.angle_beta   90.00
_cell.angle_gamma   90.00
#
_symmetry.space_group_name_H-M   'P 1'
#
loop_
_entity.id
_entity.type
_entity.pdbx_description
1 polymer ?
#
loop_
_entity_poly.entity_id
_entity_poly.type
_entity_poly.pdbx_seq_one_letter_code
_entity_poly.pdbx_strand_id
1 'polypeptide(L)'
;MKKFYYVTLVLAFAFVILLTALSGCEEKETYVVVTFNPGGGVITSGGEMAIYDGATPVTAPEVSREGYVFVGWDAEFDSPGTDITVNAIWDKLHTVTFDPIPDREDDNITQSLTSGETVIYPEDPVREGYVFDGWEVEVAAVSEDMVITARWKKLYTVTFSLDGGTTDNTGLLNQTVVEGEAALAPDAERPLMALAGWDKDFSNVTSDLEVKAVWERRALSGPEIAELISPATVEINTYRRNNLELNTGTGFFIDDSGTLVTNYHVIEDAYEIKVMLDDKTVCPVAEIIAFDKKLDLAILKTDRKTPNYLEFSEELPLQGETVYAIGSSLGLEGTLSFGLVSYVSREIEKKEQTYIQTSAPLSPGNSGGPLVNEKGFVIGINTMSSVNGENLNFAIPIERVNELVENKMTVRAWFEKYVEMQWWLFEKTVDERTKSALKSSQRLYPGETVKATCSGTSDADFYYDDYEKKYDENGKVVPVDLYVYLYLDNLRHLEDIYFGFAELNINTTSIVELHDHDESYYFKYQDGYVVWLAIYDIFSLNIDYYENKLAVYVIGDSSKTIPYQLFMMTSSDPDRRTED
;
A
#
# COMPACT_ATOMS: atom_id res chain seq x y z
N MET A 1 52.92 -36.67 113.85
CA MET A 1 53.89 -35.87 114.64
C MET A 1 53.42 -34.41 114.65
N LYS A 2 53.33 -33.73 115.82
CA LYS A 2 53.00 -32.28 116.00
C LYS A 2 51.56 -31.86 115.56
N LYS A 3 50.85 -30.86 116.14
CA LYS A 3 50.88 -30.16 117.46
C LYS A 3 49.54 -29.39 117.73
N PHE A 4 49.28 -28.95 118.99
CA PHE A 4 48.13 -28.15 119.52
C PHE A 4 48.06 -26.67 119.02
N TYR A 5 47.07 -25.78 119.25
CA TYR A 5 45.85 -25.63 120.13
C TYR A 5 44.66 -24.99 119.31
N TYR A 6 43.54 -24.35 119.72
CA TYR A 6 42.79 -23.88 120.94
C TYR A 6 41.25 -23.89 120.57
N VAL A 7 40.17 -23.90 121.39
CA VAL A 7 39.84 -23.85 122.85
C VAL A 7 39.42 -22.47 123.46
N THR A 8 38.20 -22.41 124.08
CA THR A 8 37.55 -21.36 124.96
C THR A 8 37.19 -19.97 124.36
N LEU A 9 36.24 -19.13 124.85
CA LEU A 9 35.00 -19.19 125.70
C LEU A 9 34.36 -17.74 125.79
N VAL A 10 33.19 -17.55 126.47
CA VAL A 10 32.71 -16.34 127.22
C VAL A 10 31.54 -15.48 126.64
N LEU A 11 30.32 -15.79 127.13
CA LEU A 11 29.30 -14.94 127.82
C LEU A 11 28.95 -13.49 127.37
N ALA A 12 27.65 -13.24 127.12
CA ALA A 12 26.72 -12.34 127.85
C ALA A 12 25.38 -12.19 127.06
N PHE A 13 24.19 -11.84 127.58
CA PHE A 13 23.71 -11.38 128.91
C PHE A 13 22.37 -12.10 129.23
N ALA A 14 21.74 -11.92 130.41
CA ALA A 14 20.53 -12.68 130.80
C ALA A 14 19.47 -11.93 131.64
N PHE A 15 18.21 -12.41 131.50
CA PHE A 15 17.11 -12.41 132.48
C PHE A 15 16.31 -11.11 132.79
N VAL A 16 15.23 -11.26 133.59
CA VAL A 16 14.27 -10.24 134.14
C VAL A 16 13.16 -9.83 133.15
N ILE A 17 11.83 -9.85 133.40
CA ILE A 17 10.87 -10.34 134.45
C ILE A 17 9.53 -10.57 133.68
N LEU A 18 8.78 -11.69 133.72
CA LEU A 18 7.96 -12.32 134.79
C LEU A 18 6.71 -11.53 135.27
N LEU A 19 5.56 -11.63 134.57
CA LEU A 19 4.24 -11.87 135.23
C LEU A 19 3.10 -12.27 134.24
N THR A 20 2.24 -13.17 134.72
CA THR A 20 0.80 -13.46 134.44
C THR A 20 0.01 -12.69 133.35
N ALA A 21 -1.03 -13.26 132.70
CA ALA A 21 -1.55 -14.64 132.58
C ALA A 21 -2.77 -14.68 131.62
N LEU A 22 -3.19 -15.89 131.22
CA LEU A 22 -4.46 -16.27 130.53
C LEU A 22 -4.64 -15.89 129.05
N SER A 23 -5.25 -16.83 128.31
CA SER A 23 -5.69 -16.76 126.91
C SER A 23 -4.60 -16.58 125.84
N GLY A 24 -4.88 -17.11 124.64
CA GLY A 24 -3.89 -17.32 123.58
C GLY A 24 -3.55 -18.80 123.44
N CYS A 25 -3.82 -19.36 122.26
CA CYS A 25 -3.45 -20.73 121.94
C CYS A 25 -1.92 -20.87 121.84
N GLU A 26 -1.42 -22.10 122.01
CA GLU A 26 -0.25 -22.51 121.23
C GLU A 26 -0.72 -22.70 119.79
N GLU A 27 -0.97 -21.58 119.10
CA GLU A 27 -1.22 -21.57 117.66
C GLU A 27 0.09 -22.03 117.01
N LYS A 28 0.09 -23.30 116.60
CA LYS A 28 0.97 -23.72 115.51
C LYS A 28 0.72 -22.75 114.37
N GLU A 29 1.74 -22.02 113.95
CA GLU A 29 1.75 -21.39 112.63
C GLU A 29 1.65 -22.52 111.61
N THR A 30 0.42 -22.84 111.19
CA THR A 30 0.10 -23.90 110.24
C THR A 30 0.37 -23.39 108.84
N TYR A 31 1.66 -23.23 108.55
CA TYR A 31 2.17 -23.03 107.20
C TYR A 31 1.62 -24.10 106.27
N VAL A 32 1.06 -23.66 105.15
CA VAL A 32 0.53 -24.53 104.09
C VAL A 32 1.47 -24.47 102.90
N VAL A 33 1.87 -25.63 102.37
CA VAL A 33 2.76 -25.73 101.22
C VAL A 33 1.95 -25.88 99.94
N VAL A 34 2.15 -24.96 99.00
CA VAL A 34 1.71 -25.13 97.61
C VAL A 34 2.88 -25.68 96.81
N THR A 35 2.70 -26.85 96.21
CA THR A 35 3.67 -27.44 95.28
C THR A 35 3.19 -27.21 93.84
N PHE A 36 4.06 -26.65 93.00
CA PHE A 36 3.76 -26.34 91.60
C PHE A 36 4.34 -27.42 90.69
N ASN A 37 3.46 -28.27 90.14
CA ASN A 37 3.85 -29.30 89.18
C ASN A 37 3.71 -28.75 87.74
N PRO A 38 4.80 -28.52 87.00
CA PRO A 38 4.74 -27.95 85.65
C PRO A 38 4.15 -28.89 84.59
N GLY A 39 3.67 -30.09 84.94
CA GLY A 39 2.78 -30.88 84.08
C GLY A 39 3.42 -31.34 82.76
N GLY A 40 4.73 -31.59 82.76
CA GLY A 40 5.52 -31.91 81.56
C GLY A 40 6.18 -30.70 80.89
N GLY A 41 5.94 -29.49 81.37
CA GLY A 41 6.79 -28.32 81.14
C GLY A 41 7.94 -28.21 82.15
N VAL A 42 8.60 -27.06 82.15
CA VAL A 42 9.64 -26.65 83.11
C VAL A 42 9.27 -25.33 83.79
N ILE A 43 9.74 -25.12 85.02
CA ILE A 43 9.68 -23.82 85.68
C ILE A 43 10.84 -22.96 85.16
N THR A 44 10.53 -21.75 84.69
CA THR A 44 11.50 -20.80 84.11
C THR A 44 11.89 -19.69 85.08
N SER A 45 11.01 -19.31 86.00
CA SER A 45 11.33 -18.43 87.13
C SER A 45 10.41 -18.71 88.33
N GLY A 46 10.82 -18.29 89.53
CA GLY A 46 10.16 -18.69 90.78
C GLY A 46 10.73 -19.98 91.36
N GLY A 47 9.90 -20.78 92.02
CA GLY A 47 10.31 -22.05 92.65
C GLY A 47 9.19 -23.10 92.66
N GLU A 48 9.59 -24.36 92.79
CA GLU A 48 8.69 -25.54 92.75
C GLU A 48 7.72 -25.62 93.94
N MET A 49 8.01 -24.89 95.03
CA MET A 49 7.18 -24.80 96.23
C MET A 49 7.10 -23.36 96.73
N ALA A 50 5.92 -22.99 97.22
CA ALA A 50 5.69 -21.76 97.96
C ALA A 50 5.00 -22.08 99.29
N ILE A 51 5.13 -21.17 100.26
CA ILE A 51 4.56 -21.30 101.60
C ILE A 51 3.53 -20.20 101.81
N TYR A 52 2.30 -20.59 102.16
CA TYR A 52 1.25 -19.70 102.59
C TYR A 52 1.29 -19.53 104.12
N ASP A 53 1.29 -18.28 104.58
CA ASP A 53 1.38 -17.90 106.00
C ASP A 53 0.04 -17.41 106.58
N GLY A 54 -1.03 -17.40 105.79
CA GLY A 54 -2.34 -16.87 106.19
C GLY A 54 -2.50 -15.35 106.02
N ALA A 55 -1.47 -14.64 105.55
CA ALA A 55 -1.49 -13.19 105.39
C ALA A 55 -1.08 -12.71 103.98
N THR A 56 -0.27 -13.50 103.25
CA THR A 56 0.24 -13.16 101.92
C THR A 56 -0.21 -14.17 100.87
N PRO A 57 -0.85 -13.75 99.75
CA PRO A 57 -1.22 -14.66 98.67
C PRO A 57 0.02 -15.32 98.03
N VAL A 58 -0.15 -16.56 97.57
CA VAL A 58 0.93 -17.33 96.96
C VAL A 58 1.19 -16.87 95.53
N THR A 59 2.40 -16.39 95.24
CA THR A 59 2.84 -16.11 93.87
C THR A 59 3.22 -17.39 93.14
N ALA A 60 2.59 -17.65 91.98
CA ALA A 60 2.95 -18.77 91.12
C ALA A 60 4.30 -18.57 90.41
N PRO A 61 5.04 -19.65 90.11
CA PRO A 61 6.21 -19.61 89.24
C PRO A 61 5.80 -19.42 87.77
N GLU A 62 6.71 -18.85 86.97
CA GLU A 62 6.58 -18.87 85.51
C GLU A 62 6.95 -20.25 84.99
N VAL A 63 6.15 -20.78 84.06
CA VAL A 63 6.35 -22.10 83.43
C VAL A 63 6.38 -21.98 81.91
N SER A 64 7.15 -22.88 81.27
CA SER A 64 7.22 -23.00 79.82
C SER A 64 7.19 -24.47 79.39
N ARG A 65 6.61 -24.75 78.22
CA ARG A 65 6.55 -26.08 77.62
C ARG A 65 6.58 -25.94 76.10
N GLU A 66 7.57 -26.58 75.49
CA GLU A 66 7.75 -26.55 74.03
C GLU A 66 6.52 -27.12 73.31
N GLY A 67 5.93 -26.33 72.40
CA GLY A 67 4.72 -26.70 71.65
C GLY A 67 3.39 -26.54 72.40
N TYR A 68 3.34 -25.81 73.52
CA TYR A 68 2.11 -25.59 74.30
C TYR A 68 2.00 -24.15 74.83
N VAL A 69 0.77 -23.66 74.99
CA VAL A 69 0.46 -22.43 75.74
C VAL A 69 0.10 -22.79 77.18
N PHE A 70 0.61 -22.03 78.15
CA PHE A 70 0.20 -22.15 79.54
C PHE A 70 -1.18 -21.48 79.74
N VAL A 71 -2.17 -22.27 80.15
CA VAL A 71 -3.56 -21.81 80.32
C VAL A 71 -3.82 -21.31 81.74
N GLY A 72 -3.17 -21.95 82.72
CA GLY A 72 -3.38 -21.70 84.15
C GLY A 72 -3.06 -22.95 84.98
N TRP A 73 -3.39 -22.89 86.27
CA TRP A 73 -3.26 -24.02 87.19
C TRP A 73 -4.62 -24.71 87.41
N ASP A 74 -4.63 -26.00 87.71
CA ASP A 74 -5.85 -26.82 87.80
C ASP A 74 -6.71 -26.62 89.06
N ALA A 75 -6.23 -25.86 90.04
CA ALA A 75 -6.99 -25.41 91.21
C ALA A 75 -6.52 -24.04 91.69
N GLU A 76 -7.37 -23.33 92.45
CA GLU A 76 -6.99 -22.08 93.13
C GLU A 76 -5.99 -22.35 94.27
N PHE A 77 -4.93 -21.54 94.34
CA PHE A 77 -3.82 -21.68 95.30
C PHE A 77 -3.49 -20.38 96.06
N ASP A 78 -4.25 -19.30 95.88
CA ASP A 78 -3.98 -17.99 96.50
C ASP A 78 -4.21 -17.97 98.03
N SER A 79 -5.03 -18.89 98.55
CA SER A 79 -5.37 -19.01 99.99
C SER A 79 -5.74 -20.45 100.38
N PRO A 80 -4.79 -21.39 100.32
CA PRO A 80 -5.04 -22.82 100.50
C PRO A 80 -5.31 -23.20 101.97
N GLY A 81 -6.30 -24.06 102.21
CA GLY A 81 -6.66 -24.52 103.56
C GLY A 81 -5.85 -25.71 104.09
N THR A 82 -5.12 -26.41 103.22
CA THR A 82 -4.23 -27.56 103.50
C THR A 82 -3.17 -27.61 102.40
N ASP A 83 -2.09 -28.38 102.61
CA ASP A 83 -1.08 -28.61 101.57
C ASP A 83 -1.74 -29.10 100.26
N ILE A 84 -1.33 -28.52 99.13
CA ILE A 84 -1.84 -28.86 97.80
C ILE A 84 -0.70 -28.99 96.79
N THR A 85 -0.93 -29.82 95.77
CA THR A 85 -0.16 -29.78 94.53
C THR A 85 -1.08 -29.29 93.42
N VAL A 86 -0.70 -28.20 92.76
CA VAL A 86 -1.40 -27.69 91.58
C VAL A 86 -0.60 -28.04 90.33
N ASN A 87 -1.31 -28.42 89.27
CA ASN A 87 -0.75 -28.90 88.02
C ASN A 87 -1.00 -27.87 86.92
N ALA A 88 0.02 -27.60 86.10
CA ALA A 88 -0.10 -26.69 84.98
C ALA A 88 -1.00 -27.27 83.88
N ILE A 89 -2.02 -26.51 83.47
CA ILE A 89 -2.87 -26.79 82.31
C ILE A 89 -2.20 -26.20 81.06
N TRP A 90 -2.18 -27.01 80.00
CA TRP A 90 -1.47 -26.74 78.76
C TRP A 90 -2.35 -27.03 77.55
N ASP A 91 -2.64 -26.01 76.74
CA ASP A 91 -3.25 -26.20 75.43
C ASP A 91 -2.15 -26.41 74.38
N LYS A 92 -2.34 -27.39 73.48
CA LYS A 92 -1.36 -27.71 72.45
C LYS A 92 -1.36 -26.60 71.39
N LEU A 93 -0.18 -26.14 71.01
CA LEU A 93 -0.01 -25.32 69.82
C LEU A 93 -0.09 -26.19 68.57
N HIS A 94 -0.71 -25.60 67.55
CA HIS A 94 -0.82 -26.09 66.20
C HIS A 94 -0.17 -25.09 65.27
N THR A 95 0.61 -25.59 64.31
CA THR A 95 1.26 -24.74 63.29
C THR A 95 0.44 -24.75 62.02
N VAL A 96 -0.01 -23.56 61.60
CA VAL A 96 -0.56 -23.30 60.27
C VAL A 96 0.55 -22.69 59.43
N THR A 97 0.89 -23.33 58.32
CA THR A 97 1.91 -22.84 57.38
C THR A 97 1.24 -22.45 56.07
N PHE A 98 1.35 -21.18 55.69
CA PHE A 98 0.99 -20.71 54.36
C PHE A 98 2.19 -20.92 53.43
N ASP A 99 2.00 -21.73 52.38
CA ASP A 99 3.00 -22.00 51.34
C ASP A 99 2.62 -21.20 50.07
N PRO A 100 3.30 -20.07 49.79
CA PRO A 100 3.02 -19.30 48.59
C PRO A 100 3.63 -19.92 47.32
N ILE A 101 4.71 -20.69 47.42
CA ILE A 101 5.44 -21.25 46.27
C ILE A 101 5.98 -22.63 46.67
N PRO A 102 5.33 -23.73 46.22
CA PRO A 102 5.79 -25.08 46.49
C PRO A 102 7.28 -25.29 46.15
N ASP A 103 7.95 -26.09 46.98
CA ASP A 103 9.40 -26.32 46.98
C ASP A 103 10.28 -25.10 47.36
N ARG A 104 9.71 -23.98 47.86
CA ARG A 104 10.45 -22.80 48.35
C ARG A 104 10.10 -22.44 49.80
N GLU A 105 10.55 -23.27 50.74
CA GLU A 105 10.26 -23.14 52.18
C GLU A 105 10.65 -21.78 52.81
N ASP A 106 11.65 -21.07 52.26
CA ASP A 106 12.09 -19.75 52.74
C ASP A 106 11.00 -18.64 52.61
N ASP A 107 9.99 -18.84 51.76
CA ASP A 107 8.89 -17.89 51.56
C ASP A 107 7.67 -18.18 52.48
N ASN A 108 7.70 -19.28 53.25
CA ASN A 108 6.55 -19.74 54.03
C ASN A 108 6.24 -18.81 55.22
N ILE A 109 4.95 -18.54 55.44
CA ILE A 109 4.46 -17.74 56.58
C ILE A 109 3.79 -18.67 57.58
N THR A 110 4.27 -18.69 58.83
CA THR A 110 3.77 -19.59 59.89
C THR A 110 2.98 -18.86 60.96
N GLN A 111 1.80 -19.38 61.31
CA GLN A 111 0.99 -18.95 62.46
C GLN A 111 0.93 -20.09 63.50
N SER A 112 1.16 -19.78 64.78
CA SER A 112 0.98 -20.74 65.89
C SER A 112 -0.30 -20.42 66.65
N LEU A 113 -1.20 -21.39 66.78
CA LEU A 113 -2.54 -21.23 67.36
C LEU A 113 -2.93 -22.42 68.24
N THR A 114 -3.84 -22.22 69.20
CA THR A 114 -4.47 -23.29 69.98
C THR A 114 -5.76 -23.79 69.31
N SER A 115 -6.15 -25.04 69.59
CA SER A 115 -7.30 -25.70 68.94
C SER A 115 -8.61 -24.91 69.12
N GLY A 116 -9.19 -24.45 68.00
CA GLY A 116 -10.41 -23.65 67.96
C GLY A 116 -10.18 -22.15 67.72
N GLU A 117 -8.94 -21.66 67.77
CA GLU A 117 -8.62 -20.28 67.38
C GLU A 117 -8.72 -20.07 65.86
N THR A 118 -9.13 -18.87 65.45
CA THR A 118 -9.33 -18.49 64.05
C THR A 118 -8.00 -18.25 63.33
N VAL A 119 -7.85 -18.89 62.17
CA VAL A 119 -6.72 -18.71 61.25
C VAL A 119 -6.76 -17.29 60.67
N ILE A 120 -5.61 -16.61 60.62
CA ILE A 120 -5.47 -15.27 60.04
C ILE A 120 -4.61 -15.38 58.80
N TYR A 121 -5.21 -15.14 57.64
CA TYR A 121 -4.53 -15.15 56.35
C TYR A 121 -3.56 -13.96 56.22
N PRO A 122 -2.40 -14.15 55.56
CA PRO A 122 -1.46 -13.07 55.24
C PRO A 122 -1.99 -12.20 54.08
N GLU A 123 -1.26 -11.13 53.75
CA GLU A 123 -1.49 -10.39 52.51
C GLU A 123 -1.23 -11.27 51.27
N ASP A 124 -1.91 -10.99 50.15
CA ASP A 124 -1.82 -11.78 48.92
C ASP A 124 -0.36 -11.87 48.43
N PRO A 125 0.20 -13.08 48.24
CA PRO A 125 1.58 -13.24 47.82
C PRO A 125 1.80 -12.79 46.37
N VAL A 126 3.04 -12.40 46.04
CA VAL A 126 3.44 -11.97 44.69
C VAL A 126 4.42 -12.96 44.08
N ARG A 127 4.17 -13.36 42.82
CA ARG A 127 4.99 -14.32 42.07
C ARG A 127 5.17 -13.83 40.64
N GLU A 128 6.42 -13.74 40.18
CA GLU A 128 6.74 -13.29 38.82
C GLU A 128 6.10 -14.21 37.76
N GLY A 129 5.36 -13.62 36.82
CA GLY A 129 4.64 -14.35 35.75
C GLY A 129 3.32 -15.01 36.17
N TYR A 130 2.79 -14.73 37.37
CA TYR A 130 1.53 -15.29 37.86
C TYR A 130 0.70 -14.24 38.62
N VAL A 131 -0.62 -14.45 38.67
CA VAL A 131 -1.54 -13.76 39.58
C VAL A 131 -2.06 -14.76 40.61
N PHE A 132 -2.18 -14.30 41.86
CA PHE A 132 -2.71 -15.10 42.96
C PHE A 132 -4.21 -15.40 42.74
N ASP A 133 -4.62 -16.65 42.98
CA ASP A 133 -5.99 -17.13 42.76
C ASP A 133 -6.61 -17.69 44.05
N GLY A 134 -6.25 -17.10 45.19
CA GLY A 134 -6.66 -17.54 46.51
C GLY A 134 -5.90 -18.76 47.02
N TRP A 135 -6.15 -19.10 48.28
CA TRP A 135 -5.58 -20.29 48.92
C TRP A 135 -6.32 -21.58 48.50
N GLU A 136 -5.66 -22.73 48.62
CA GLU A 136 -6.22 -24.02 48.23
C GLU A 136 -7.43 -24.42 49.09
N VAL A 137 -7.41 -24.07 50.39
CA VAL A 137 -8.45 -24.36 51.37
C VAL A 137 -8.70 -23.16 52.30
N GLU A 138 -9.98 -22.91 52.56
CA GLU A 138 -10.47 -21.90 53.51
C GLU A 138 -10.71 -22.55 54.89
N VAL A 139 -9.96 -22.14 55.91
CA VAL A 139 -9.94 -22.74 57.24
C VAL A 139 -10.38 -21.71 58.28
N ALA A 140 -11.57 -21.89 58.86
CA ALA A 140 -12.12 -20.93 59.82
C ALA A 140 -11.54 -21.04 61.25
N ALA A 141 -11.02 -22.20 61.63
CA ALA A 141 -10.38 -22.44 62.93
C ALA A 141 -9.41 -23.63 62.86
N VAL A 142 -8.33 -23.60 63.64
CA VAL A 142 -7.32 -24.69 63.66
C VAL A 142 -7.75 -25.87 64.54
N SER A 143 -7.32 -27.08 64.19
CA SER A 143 -7.48 -28.29 65.03
C SER A 143 -6.31 -29.29 64.93
N GLU A 144 -5.48 -29.18 63.90
CA GLU A 144 -4.26 -29.97 63.72
C GLU A 144 -3.19 -29.12 63.00
N ASP A 145 -1.96 -29.63 62.93
CA ASP A 145 -0.87 -28.96 62.19
C ASP A 145 -1.13 -29.08 60.68
N MET A 146 -1.03 -27.98 59.92
CA MET A 146 -1.50 -27.94 58.52
C MET A 146 -0.66 -27.02 57.61
N VAL A 147 -0.64 -27.34 56.32
CA VAL A 147 -0.08 -26.49 55.26
C VAL A 147 -1.21 -26.07 54.33
N ILE A 148 -1.24 -24.79 53.96
CA ILE A 148 -2.24 -24.18 53.07
C ILE A 148 -1.49 -23.59 51.87
N THR A 149 -1.63 -24.22 50.71
CA THR A 149 -0.94 -23.85 49.47
C THR A 149 -1.62 -22.67 48.77
N ALA A 150 -0.85 -21.76 48.17
CA ALA A 150 -1.36 -20.73 47.28
C ALA A 150 -1.71 -21.29 45.89
N ARG A 151 -2.85 -20.89 45.33
CA ARG A 151 -3.19 -21.13 43.93
C ARG A 151 -2.76 -19.96 43.07
N TRP A 152 -2.43 -20.26 41.82
CA TRP A 152 -1.86 -19.30 40.88
C TRP A 152 -2.47 -19.50 39.49
N LYS A 153 -2.90 -18.42 38.85
CA LYS A 153 -3.14 -18.38 37.41
C LYS A 153 -1.93 -17.76 36.73
N LYS A 154 -1.53 -18.31 35.59
CA LYS A 154 -0.37 -17.81 34.86
C LYS A 154 -0.72 -16.53 34.10
N LEU A 155 0.28 -15.66 33.93
CA LEU A 155 0.19 -14.47 33.10
C LEU A 155 0.86 -14.70 31.74
N TYR A 156 0.29 -14.12 30.70
CA TYR A 156 0.83 -14.14 29.33
C TYR A 156 0.89 -12.74 28.74
N THR A 157 1.82 -12.54 27.81
CA THR A 157 2.02 -11.27 27.10
C THR A 157 1.43 -11.34 25.70
N VAL A 158 0.56 -10.38 25.38
CA VAL A 158 0.07 -10.15 24.01
C VAL A 158 0.68 -8.87 23.47
N THR A 159 1.40 -8.99 22.36
CA THR A 159 2.08 -7.89 21.66
C THR A 159 1.42 -7.65 20.30
N PHE A 160 0.79 -6.49 20.14
CA PHE A 160 0.14 -6.06 18.91
C PHE A 160 1.12 -5.29 18.00
N SER A 161 1.28 -5.78 16.77
CA SER A 161 2.07 -5.14 15.71
C SER A 161 1.13 -4.52 14.67
N LEU A 162 1.27 -3.21 14.44
CA LEU A 162 0.34 -2.46 13.58
C LEU A 162 0.62 -2.56 12.07
N ASP A 163 1.64 -3.32 11.64
CA ASP A 163 2.06 -3.47 10.23
C ASP A 163 2.02 -2.15 9.43
N GLY A 164 2.87 -1.18 9.78
CA GLY A 164 2.92 0.12 9.10
C GLY A 164 1.73 1.07 9.37
N GLY A 165 0.74 0.66 10.17
CA GLY A 165 -0.23 1.54 10.80
C GLY A 165 0.30 2.26 12.05
N THR A 166 -0.51 3.17 12.57
CA THR A 166 -0.27 4.02 13.75
C THR A 166 -1.42 3.91 14.75
N THR A 167 -1.17 4.26 16.01
CA THR A 167 -2.19 4.37 17.08
C THR A 167 -2.09 5.75 17.74
N ASP A 168 -3.19 6.25 18.31
CA ASP A 168 -3.21 7.47 19.11
C ASP A 168 -2.68 7.25 20.55
N ASN A 169 -2.32 6.01 20.89
CA ASN A 169 -1.85 5.52 22.20
C ASN A 169 -2.95 5.35 23.26
N THR A 170 -4.23 5.28 22.87
CA THR A 170 -5.32 4.82 23.76
C THR A 170 -5.19 3.33 24.09
N GLY A 171 -4.78 2.51 23.11
CA GLY A 171 -4.52 1.08 23.27
C GLY A 171 -3.08 0.76 23.63
N LEU A 172 -2.87 -0.13 24.61
CA LEU A 172 -1.55 -0.67 24.92
C LEU A 172 -1.14 -1.71 23.87
N LEU A 173 -0.03 -1.47 23.16
CA LEU A 173 0.51 -2.45 22.20
C LEU A 173 1.13 -3.69 22.89
N ASN A 174 1.50 -3.61 24.16
CA ASN A 174 1.91 -4.75 24.98
C ASN A 174 0.96 -4.87 26.17
N GLN A 175 0.27 -5.99 26.30
CA GLN A 175 -0.69 -6.27 27.37
C GLN A 175 -0.30 -7.55 28.10
N THR A 176 -0.43 -7.55 29.42
CA THR A 176 -0.33 -8.75 30.24
C THR A 176 -1.73 -9.16 30.66
N VAL A 177 -2.11 -10.39 30.34
CA VAL A 177 -3.45 -10.97 30.61
C VAL A 177 -3.33 -12.26 31.40
N VAL A 178 -4.40 -12.66 32.08
CA VAL A 178 -4.44 -13.93 32.81
C VAL A 178 -4.76 -15.08 31.84
N GLU A 179 -4.21 -16.27 32.11
CA GLU A 179 -4.50 -17.50 31.38
C GLU A 179 -6.01 -17.77 31.29
N GLY A 180 -6.52 -17.80 30.05
CA GLY A 180 -7.94 -17.95 29.73
C GLY A 180 -8.71 -16.65 29.47
N GLU A 181 -8.10 -15.48 29.69
CA GLU A 181 -8.73 -14.17 29.43
C GLU A 181 -8.47 -13.66 28.00
N ALA A 182 -9.19 -12.60 27.62
CA ALA A 182 -9.04 -11.91 26.34
C ALA A 182 -8.12 -10.69 26.45
N ALA A 183 -7.29 -10.45 25.44
CA ALA A 183 -6.65 -9.15 25.25
C ALA A 183 -7.62 -8.15 24.59
N LEU A 184 -7.33 -6.86 24.71
CA LEU A 184 -8.09 -5.80 24.04
C LEU A 184 -7.35 -5.36 22.77
N ALA A 185 -8.04 -5.31 21.63
CA ALA A 185 -7.46 -4.74 20.42
C ALA A 185 -7.16 -3.25 20.63
N PRO A 186 -5.94 -2.76 20.28
CA PRO A 186 -5.66 -1.33 20.27
C PRO A 186 -6.33 -0.67 19.05
N ASP A 187 -6.80 0.57 19.21
CA ASP A 187 -7.25 1.39 18.08
C ASP A 187 -6.06 1.69 17.15
N ALA A 188 -6.26 1.47 15.85
CA ALA A 188 -5.20 1.55 14.85
C ALA A 188 -5.72 2.13 13.52
N GLU A 189 -4.94 3.06 12.95
CA GLU A 189 -5.20 3.73 11.67
C GLU A 189 -4.03 3.53 10.71
N ARG A 190 -4.29 3.47 9.40
CA ARG A 190 -3.27 3.42 8.35
C ARG A 190 -3.77 4.16 7.10
N PRO A 191 -2.99 5.09 6.49
CA PRO A 191 -3.43 5.83 5.31
C PRO A 191 -3.89 4.91 4.17
N LEU A 192 -4.99 5.29 3.50
CA LEU A 192 -5.68 4.55 2.43
C LEU A 192 -6.22 3.14 2.79
N MET A 193 -6.06 2.69 4.04
CA MET A 193 -6.47 1.35 4.49
C MET A 193 -7.56 1.42 5.56
N ALA A 194 -8.23 0.29 5.78
CA ALA A 194 -9.01 0.00 6.97
C ALA A 194 -8.46 -1.26 7.64
N LEU A 195 -8.59 -1.35 8.97
CA LEU A 195 -8.26 -2.54 9.74
C LEU A 195 -9.34 -3.60 9.47
N ALA A 196 -9.01 -4.61 8.68
CA ALA A 196 -9.90 -5.74 8.41
C ALA A 196 -9.96 -6.72 9.60
N GLY A 197 -8.91 -6.76 10.41
CA GLY A 197 -8.85 -7.53 11.63
C GLY A 197 -7.42 -7.77 12.11
N TRP A 198 -7.20 -8.94 12.71
CA TRP A 198 -5.91 -9.36 13.26
C TRP A 198 -5.58 -10.79 12.81
N ASP A 199 -4.29 -11.12 12.70
CA ASP A 199 -3.82 -12.41 12.15
C ASP A 199 -4.13 -13.63 13.04
N LYS A 200 -4.48 -13.41 14.30
CA LYS A 200 -4.71 -14.42 15.34
C LYS A 200 -5.88 -14.04 16.23
N ASP A 201 -6.53 -15.07 16.79
CA ASP A 201 -7.45 -14.91 17.90
C ASP A 201 -6.68 -14.63 19.20
N PHE A 202 -7.22 -13.72 20.00
CA PHE A 202 -6.72 -13.30 21.31
C PHE A 202 -7.85 -13.20 22.36
N SER A 203 -9.00 -13.82 22.08
CA SER A 203 -10.17 -13.89 22.98
C SER A 203 -10.04 -14.91 24.12
N ASN A 204 -9.01 -15.77 24.06
CA ASN A 204 -8.72 -16.82 25.05
C ASN A 204 -7.21 -17.13 25.04
N VAL A 205 -6.44 -16.38 25.83
CA VAL A 205 -4.97 -16.39 25.77
C VAL A 205 -4.39 -17.50 26.66
N THR A 206 -3.62 -18.40 26.06
CA THR A 206 -3.01 -19.59 26.71
C THR A 206 -1.51 -19.76 26.42
N SER A 207 -0.91 -18.77 25.74
CA SER A 207 0.53 -18.59 25.56
C SER A 207 0.82 -17.11 25.35
N ASP A 208 2.09 -16.72 25.35
CA ASP A 208 2.46 -15.41 24.78
C ASP A 208 2.09 -15.36 23.29
N LEU A 209 1.69 -14.18 22.79
CA LEU A 209 1.20 -13.98 21.42
C LEU A 209 1.76 -12.69 20.81
N GLU A 210 2.45 -12.78 19.68
CA GLU A 210 2.57 -11.66 18.74
C GLU A 210 1.36 -11.65 17.81
N VAL A 211 0.55 -10.60 17.80
CA VAL A 211 -0.66 -10.45 16.98
C VAL A 211 -0.46 -9.30 15.99
N LYS A 212 -0.82 -9.48 14.72
CA LYS A 212 -0.53 -8.52 13.63
C LYS A 212 -1.80 -7.97 13.00
N ALA A 213 -1.82 -6.65 12.78
CA ALA A 213 -2.91 -5.97 12.10
C ALA A 213 -3.02 -6.45 10.64
N VAL A 214 -4.24 -6.76 10.20
CA VAL A 214 -4.56 -7.12 8.82
C VAL A 214 -5.27 -5.94 8.18
N TRP A 215 -4.71 -5.44 7.08
CA TRP A 215 -5.15 -4.21 6.42
C TRP A 215 -5.74 -4.49 5.04
N GLU A 216 -6.87 -3.86 4.73
CA GLU A 216 -7.48 -3.87 3.40
C GLU A 216 -7.63 -2.43 2.88
N ARG A 217 -7.55 -2.24 1.56
CA ARG A 217 -7.70 -0.91 0.96
C ARG A 217 -9.15 -0.45 1.05
N ARG A 218 -9.39 0.64 1.78
CA ARG A 218 -10.76 1.12 2.06
C ARG A 218 -11.32 1.91 0.88
N ALA A 219 -12.64 2.12 0.92
CA ALA A 219 -13.26 3.17 0.12
C ALA A 219 -12.69 4.56 0.52
N LEU A 220 -12.36 5.33 -0.50
CA LEU A 220 -11.86 6.69 -0.43
C LEU A 220 -12.98 7.64 -0.89
N SER A 221 -13.08 8.79 -0.24
CA SER A 221 -13.99 9.85 -0.68
C SER A 221 -13.48 10.49 -1.98
N GLY A 222 -14.38 11.12 -2.75
CA GLY A 222 -14.01 11.80 -4.00
C GLY A 222 -12.81 12.77 -3.91
N PRO A 223 -12.66 13.57 -2.84
CA PRO A 223 -11.46 14.37 -2.61
C PRO A 223 -10.17 13.55 -2.38
N GLU A 224 -10.24 12.46 -1.62
CA GLU A 224 -9.09 11.57 -1.39
C GLU A 224 -8.68 10.83 -2.67
N ILE A 225 -9.66 10.43 -3.49
CA ILE A 225 -9.40 9.92 -4.85
C ILE A 225 -8.69 10.99 -5.69
N ALA A 226 -9.17 12.24 -5.68
CA ALA A 226 -8.56 13.33 -6.44
C ALA A 226 -7.10 13.59 -6.04
N GLU A 227 -6.82 13.63 -4.74
CA GLU A 227 -5.48 13.82 -4.17
C GLU A 227 -4.55 12.65 -4.50
N LEU A 228 -5.06 11.42 -4.52
CA LEU A 228 -4.31 10.22 -4.91
C LEU A 228 -3.98 10.18 -6.42
N ILE A 229 -4.94 10.48 -7.29
CA ILE A 229 -4.80 10.20 -8.73
C ILE A 229 -4.29 11.37 -9.58
N SER A 230 -4.51 12.62 -9.14
CA SER A 230 -4.08 13.79 -9.93
C SER A 230 -2.56 13.85 -10.13
N PRO A 231 -1.70 13.64 -9.12
CA PRO A 231 -0.24 13.75 -9.27
C PRO A 231 0.41 12.62 -10.09
N ALA A 232 -0.35 11.57 -10.44
CA ALA A 232 0.06 10.48 -11.32
C ALA A 232 -0.53 10.60 -12.74
N THR A 233 -1.47 11.54 -12.94
CA THR A 233 -2.15 11.79 -14.22
C THR A 233 -1.41 12.91 -14.99
N VAL A 234 -1.30 12.77 -16.31
CA VAL A 234 -0.62 13.74 -17.17
C VAL A 234 -1.47 14.14 -18.37
N GLU A 235 -1.35 15.39 -18.81
CA GLU A 235 -1.82 15.82 -20.13
C GLU A 235 -0.79 15.38 -21.18
N ILE A 236 -1.24 14.86 -22.33
CA ILE A 236 -0.39 14.46 -23.44
C ILE A 236 -0.69 15.36 -24.63
N ASN A 237 0.34 16.06 -25.11
CA ASN A 237 0.27 16.91 -26.30
C ASN A 237 1.19 16.35 -27.39
N THR A 238 0.65 16.20 -28.59
CA THR A 238 1.38 15.67 -29.74
C THR A 238 1.58 16.73 -30.81
N TYR A 239 2.67 16.62 -31.56
CA TYR A 239 3.10 17.61 -32.54
C TYR A 239 3.48 16.95 -33.87
N ARG A 240 3.20 17.67 -34.95
CA ARG A 240 3.66 17.38 -36.32
C ARG A 240 5.12 17.79 -36.49
N ARG A 241 5.75 17.35 -37.58
CA ARG A 241 7.16 17.70 -37.92
C ARG A 241 7.45 19.21 -37.99
N ASN A 242 6.44 20.04 -38.29
CA ASN A 242 6.54 21.50 -38.30
C ASN A 242 6.26 22.15 -36.93
N ASN A 243 6.25 21.38 -35.83
CA ASN A 243 5.91 21.80 -34.47
C ASN A 243 4.50 22.43 -34.33
N LEU A 244 3.58 22.14 -35.26
CA LEU A 244 2.17 22.39 -35.07
C LEU A 244 1.57 21.27 -34.21
N GLU A 245 0.74 21.65 -33.24
CA GLU A 245 -0.03 20.74 -32.40
C GLU A 245 -0.95 19.85 -33.25
N LEU A 246 -1.08 18.58 -32.86
CA LEU A 246 -1.78 17.54 -33.62
C LEU A 246 -3.00 17.01 -32.88
N ASN A 247 -2.82 16.54 -31.65
CA ASN A 247 -3.87 16.00 -30.79
C ASN A 247 -3.50 16.16 -29.30
N THR A 248 -4.52 16.17 -28.44
CA THR A 248 -4.39 16.31 -26.99
C THR A 248 -5.19 15.23 -26.29
N GLY A 249 -4.63 14.64 -25.24
CA GLY A 249 -5.30 13.63 -24.42
C GLY A 249 -4.74 13.57 -23.00
N THR A 250 -5.03 12.50 -22.30
CA THR A 250 -4.53 12.20 -20.96
C THR A 250 -3.72 10.91 -20.99
N GLY A 251 -2.78 10.75 -20.07
CA GLY A 251 -2.23 9.46 -19.67
C GLY A 251 -2.02 9.41 -18.16
N PHE A 252 -1.48 8.31 -17.66
CA PHE A 252 -1.12 8.18 -16.24
C PHE A 252 0.07 7.26 -16.05
N PHE A 253 0.92 7.58 -15.08
CA PHE A 253 2.10 6.78 -14.74
C PHE A 253 1.70 5.45 -14.09
N ILE A 254 2.44 4.39 -14.42
CA ILE A 254 2.22 3.03 -13.94
C ILE A 254 3.41 2.40 -13.21
N ASP A 255 4.56 3.09 -13.19
CA ASP A 255 5.73 2.72 -12.38
C ASP A 255 6.54 3.95 -11.91
N ASP A 256 7.45 3.74 -10.96
CA ASP A 256 8.32 4.79 -10.39
C ASP A 256 9.30 5.39 -11.41
N SER A 257 9.49 4.68 -12.52
CA SER A 257 10.57 4.89 -13.48
C SER A 257 10.14 5.74 -14.67
N GLY A 258 8.90 6.25 -14.70
CA GLY A 258 8.38 7.16 -15.72
C GLY A 258 7.70 6.49 -16.92
N THR A 259 7.27 5.23 -16.77
CA THR A 259 6.38 4.57 -17.75
C THR A 259 4.93 5.00 -17.54
N LEU A 260 4.19 5.27 -18.61
CA LEU A 260 2.80 5.72 -18.56
C LEU A 260 1.96 5.13 -19.68
N VAL A 261 0.64 5.05 -19.47
CA VAL A 261 -0.33 4.48 -20.43
C VAL A 261 -1.26 5.57 -20.96
N THR A 262 -1.69 5.43 -22.22
CA THR A 262 -2.71 6.27 -22.88
C THR A 262 -3.39 5.50 -24.03
N ASN A 263 -4.31 6.14 -24.75
CA ASN A 263 -4.89 5.57 -25.97
C ASN A 263 -3.96 5.69 -27.17
N TYR A 264 -4.07 4.75 -28.12
CA TYR A 264 -3.33 4.83 -29.39
C TYR A 264 -3.74 6.07 -30.21
N HIS A 265 -5.03 6.41 -30.26
CA HIS A 265 -5.52 7.56 -31.04
C HIS A 265 -5.02 8.92 -30.51
N VAL A 266 -4.53 9.00 -29.27
CA VAL A 266 -3.89 10.22 -28.72
C VAL A 266 -2.51 10.45 -29.34
N ILE A 267 -1.80 9.36 -29.69
CA ILE A 267 -0.46 9.40 -30.29
C ILE A 267 -0.42 9.20 -31.81
N GLU A 268 -1.55 8.88 -32.44
CA GLU A 268 -1.62 8.62 -33.89
C GLU A 268 -1.07 9.82 -34.69
N ASP A 269 -0.25 9.52 -35.71
CA ASP A 269 0.48 10.46 -36.57
C ASP A 269 1.46 11.44 -35.85
N ALA A 270 1.76 11.24 -34.56
CA ALA A 270 2.65 12.13 -33.79
C ALA A 270 4.14 12.00 -34.15
N TYR A 271 4.76 13.11 -34.58
CA TYR A 271 6.21 13.20 -34.82
C TYR A 271 6.99 13.46 -33.52
N GLU A 272 6.39 14.19 -32.59
CA GLU A 272 6.89 14.42 -31.24
C GLU A 272 5.72 14.32 -30.25
N ILE A 273 5.97 13.74 -29.07
CA ILE A 273 5.00 13.59 -27.99
C ILE A 273 5.61 14.20 -26.73
N LYS A 274 4.86 15.08 -26.06
CA LYS A 274 5.24 15.69 -24.78
C LYS A 274 4.14 15.40 -23.75
N VAL A 275 4.53 15.12 -22.51
CA VAL A 275 3.60 15.05 -21.37
C VAL A 275 3.78 16.28 -20.47
N MET A 276 2.69 16.77 -19.90
CA MET A 276 2.69 17.84 -18.91
C MET A 276 2.10 17.30 -17.60
N LEU A 277 2.84 17.50 -16.50
CA LEU A 277 2.44 17.11 -15.15
C LEU A 277 1.66 18.25 -14.47
N ASP A 278 1.02 17.92 -13.35
CA ASP A 278 0.32 18.86 -12.45
C ASP A 278 1.20 20.06 -12.01
N ASP A 279 2.50 19.83 -11.80
CA ASP A 279 3.51 20.84 -11.51
C ASP A 279 3.88 21.76 -12.71
N LYS A 280 3.16 21.62 -13.84
CA LYS A 280 3.38 22.27 -15.14
C LYS A 280 4.69 21.94 -15.84
N THR A 281 5.47 20.97 -15.35
CA THR A 281 6.68 20.52 -16.05
C THR A 281 6.28 19.75 -17.30
N VAL A 282 6.83 20.19 -18.43
CA VAL A 282 6.73 19.47 -19.70
C VAL A 282 7.92 18.53 -19.86
N CYS A 283 7.67 17.25 -20.12
CA CYS A 283 8.68 16.22 -20.36
C CYS A 283 8.47 15.59 -21.74
N PRO A 284 9.51 15.42 -22.58
CA PRO A 284 9.37 14.66 -23.82
C PRO A 284 9.16 13.17 -23.52
N VAL A 285 8.39 12.50 -24.36
CA VAL A 285 8.38 11.03 -24.44
C VAL A 285 9.58 10.60 -25.28
N ALA A 286 10.47 9.82 -24.69
CA ALA A 286 11.65 9.30 -25.37
C ALA A 286 11.30 8.11 -26.27
N GLU A 287 10.46 7.20 -25.76
CA GLU A 287 10.20 5.89 -26.36
C GLU A 287 8.73 5.48 -26.28
N ILE A 288 8.29 4.72 -27.27
CA ILE A 288 7.06 3.92 -27.25
C ILE A 288 7.50 2.49 -26.93
N ILE A 289 6.99 1.93 -25.84
CA ILE A 289 7.38 0.60 -25.32
C ILE A 289 6.55 -0.49 -26.01
N ALA A 290 5.24 -0.30 -26.07
CA ALA A 290 4.29 -1.18 -26.73
C ALA A 290 3.08 -0.37 -27.20
N PHE A 291 2.37 -0.84 -28.22
CA PHE A 291 1.10 -0.25 -28.67
C PHE A 291 0.28 -1.26 -29.45
N ASP A 292 -1.04 -1.09 -29.46
CA ASP A 292 -1.94 -1.82 -30.36
C ASP A 292 -3.08 -0.90 -30.86
N LYS A 293 -3.22 -0.85 -32.18
CA LYS A 293 -4.18 0.02 -32.89
C LYS A 293 -5.62 -0.51 -32.88
N LYS A 294 -5.84 -1.81 -32.66
CA LYS A 294 -7.16 -2.42 -32.49
C LYS A 294 -7.67 -2.23 -31.06
N LEU A 295 -6.81 -2.44 -30.08
CA LEU A 295 -7.10 -2.23 -28.65
C LEU A 295 -7.21 -0.74 -28.30
N ASP A 296 -6.65 0.15 -29.14
CA ASP A 296 -6.57 1.60 -28.90
C ASP A 296 -5.77 1.95 -27.64
N LEU A 297 -4.59 1.33 -27.51
CA LEU A 297 -3.69 1.47 -26.36
C LEU A 297 -2.23 1.75 -26.77
N ALA A 298 -1.52 2.52 -25.94
CA ALA A 298 -0.08 2.71 -26.04
C ALA A 298 0.57 2.83 -24.65
N ILE A 299 1.75 2.21 -24.49
CA ILE A 299 2.66 2.37 -23.35
C ILE A 299 3.82 3.27 -23.77
N LEU A 300 3.98 4.39 -23.09
CA LEU A 300 4.96 5.43 -23.36
C LEU A 300 6.02 5.52 -22.26
N LYS A 301 7.21 6.02 -22.60
CA LYS A 301 8.32 6.20 -21.66
C LYS A 301 8.86 7.63 -21.68
N THR A 302 8.97 8.21 -20.49
CA THR A 302 9.69 9.47 -20.25
C THR A 302 10.97 9.20 -19.45
N ASP A 303 11.93 10.12 -19.51
CA ASP A 303 13.13 10.09 -18.67
C ASP A 303 12.85 10.57 -17.22
N ARG A 304 11.64 11.09 -16.93
CA ARG A 304 11.25 11.60 -15.61
C ARG A 304 10.74 10.46 -14.74
N LYS A 305 11.54 10.08 -13.73
CA LYS A 305 11.07 9.30 -12.59
C LYS A 305 10.03 10.06 -11.76
N THR A 306 9.13 9.33 -11.13
CA THR A 306 8.04 9.88 -10.30
C THR A 306 7.75 8.94 -9.12
N PRO A 307 7.48 9.44 -7.90
CA PRO A 307 6.92 8.61 -6.83
C PRO A 307 5.41 8.38 -7.01
N ASN A 308 4.76 9.13 -7.92
CA ASN A 308 3.33 9.10 -8.16
C ASN A 308 3.04 8.24 -9.40
N TYR A 309 2.46 7.07 -9.19
CA TYR A 309 1.97 6.16 -10.23
C TYR A 309 0.71 5.44 -9.70
N LEU A 310 -0.08 4.85 -10.61
CA LEU A 310 -1.33 4.18 -10.26
C LEU A 310 -1.23 2.66 -10.36
N GLU A 311 -1.84 1.98 -9.39
CA GLU A 311 -1.94 0.53 -9.33
C GLU A 311 -3.19 0.04 -10.08
N PHE A 312 -3.08 -1.09 -10.79
CA PHE A 312 -4.21 -1.70 -11.48
C PHE A 312 -5.03 -2.57 -10.51
N SER A 313 -6.33 -2.71 -10.79
CA SER A 313 -7.18 -3.70 -10.11
C SER A 313 -6.89 -5.10 -10.66
N GLU A 314 -6.68 -6.07 -9.76
CA GLU A 314 -6.74 -7.50 -10.10
C GLU A 314 -8.19 -8.04 -10.13
N GLU A 315 -9.15 -7.27 -9.57
CA GLU A 315 -10.57 -7.59 -9.53
C GLU A 315 -11.30 -6.98 -10.74
N LEU A 316 -12.16 -7.77 -11.41
CA LEU A 316 -13.10 -7.25 -12.41
C LEU A 316 -14.16 -6.35 -11.72
N PRO A 317 -14.45 -5.15 -12.26
CA PRO A 317 -15.37 -4.22 -11.63
C PRO A 317 -16.82 -4.73 -11.67
N LEU A 318 -17.60 -4.39 -10.65
CA LEU A 318 -19.00 -4.80 -10.50
C LEU A 318 -19.95 -3.79 -11.14
N GLN A 319 -21.02 -4.27 -11.80
CA GLN A 319 -22.05 -3.37 -12.32
C GLN A 319 -22.76 -2.64 -11.16
N GLY A 320 -22.73 -1.31 -11.19
CA GLY A 320 -23.21 -0.45 -10.11
C GLY A 320 -22.14 0.05 -9.12
N GLU A 321 -20.88 -0.38 -9.26
CA GLU A 321 -19.74 0.16 -8.50
C GLU A 321 -19.47 1.62 -8.85
N THR A 322 -19.17 2.46 -7.85
CA THR A 322 -18.80 3.87 -8.07
C THR A 322 -17.41 3.97 -8.68
N VAL A 323 -17.28 4.82 -9.69
CA VAL A 323 -16.05 5.05 -10.42
C VAL A 323 -15.78 6.53 -10.64
N TYR A 324 -14.50 6.87 -10.66
CA TYR A 324 -13.99 8.20 -10.90
C TYR A 324 -13.15 8.20 -12.18
N ALA A 325 -13.37 9.19 -13.03
CA ALA A 325 -12.55 9.45 -14.20
C ALA A 325 -11.84 10.79 -14.03
N ILE A 326 -10.60 10.88 -14.50
CA ILE A 326 -9.84 12.12 -14.50
C ILE A 326 -9.13 12.30 -15.85
N GLY A 327 -8.99 13.55 -16.26
CA GLY A 327 -8.15 13.93 -17.39
C GLY A 327 -8.04 15.44 -17.54
N SER A 328 -7.18 15.88 -18.47
CA SER A 328 -7.12 17.28 -18.85
C SER A 328 -8.12 17.56 -19.96
N SER A 329 -9.23 18.22 -19.60
CA SER A 329 -10.29 18.56 -20.55
C SER A 329 -10.03 19.94 -21.13
N LEU A 330 -9.41 20.01 -22.32
CA LEU A 330 -9.18 21.27 -23.05
C LEU A 330 -8.37 22.32 -22.25
N GLY A 331 -7.32 21.89 -21.55
CA GLY A 331 -6.52 22.74 -20.66
C GLY A 331 -7.14 23.00 -19.28
N LEU A 332 -8.30 22.38 -18.98
CA LEU A 332 -8.81 22.22 -17.62
C LEU A 332 -8.23 20.92 -17.03
N GLU A 333 -6.97 20.99 -16.65
CA GLU A 333 -6.24 19.91 -15.98
C GLU A 333 -6.94 19.46 -14.70
N GLY A 334 -6.83 18.16 -14.38
CA GLY A 334 -7.42 17.60 -13.16
C GLY A 334 -8.95 17.62 -13.13
N THR A 335 -9.62 17.58 -14.29
CA THR A 335 -11.09 17.49 -14.34
C THR A 335 -11.55 16.12 -13.84
N LEU A 336 -11.83 16.03 -12.54
CA LEU A 336 -12.44 14.85 -11.91
C LEU A 336 -13.94 14.78 -12.23
N SER A 337 -14.38 13.65 -12.76
CA SER A 337 -15.80 13.28 -12.85
C SER A 337 -16.05 11.96 -12.13
N PHE A 338 -17.31 11.70 -11.76
CA PHE A 338 -17.70 10.46 -11.09
C PHE A 338 -19.00 9.91 -11.67
N GLY A 339 -19.21 8.61 -11.51
CA GLY A 339 -20.39 7.89 -11.97
C GLY A 339 -20.37 6.44 -11.52
N LEU A 340 -21.09 5.57 -12.23
CA LEU A 340 -21.20 4.15 -11.93
C LEU A 340 -20.75 3.29 -13.13
N VAL A 341 -20.20 2.11 -12.85
CA VAL A 341 -20.03 1.02 -13.83
C VAL A 341 -21.42 0.63 -14.34
N SER A 342 -21.77 1.12 -15.52
CA SER A 342 -23.07 0.92 -16.14
C SER A 342 -23.18 -0.44 -16.83
N TYR A 343 -22.05 -0.98 -17.30
CA TYR A 343 -21.92 -2.35 -17.81
C TYR A 343 -20.44 -2.75 -17.84
N VAL A 344 -20.10 -4.00 -17.48
CA VAL A 344 -18.68 -4.42 -17.30
C VAL A 344 -17.98 -4.72 -18.64
N SER A 345 -18.67 -5.40 -19.57
CA SER A 345 -18.06 -5.90 -20.80
C SER A 345 -19.03 -5.75 -21.98
N ARG A 346 -19.13 -4.52 -22.53
CA ARG A 346 -19.98 -4.20 -23.68
C ARG A 346 -19.19 -4.36 -24.98
N GLU A 347 -19.66 -5.21 -25.87
CA GLU A 347 -19.26 -5.20 -27.29
C GLU A 347 -19.84 -3.95 -27.98
N ILE A 348 -19.02 -3.27 -28.80
CA ILE A 348 -19.44 -2.13 -29.61
C ILE A 348 -19.35 -2.52 -31.09
N GLU A 349 -20.42 -2.29 -31.85
CA GLU A 349 -20.48 -2.64 -33.27
C GLU A 349 -19.29 -2.04 -34.04
N LYS A 350 -18.61 -2.88 -34.85
CA LYS A 350 -17.40 -2.55 -35.63
C LYS A 350 -16.11 -2.32 -34.81
N LYS A 351 -16.08 -2.64 -33.52
CA LYS A 351 -14.84 -2.77 -32.74
C LYS A 351 -14.62 -4.22 -32.29
N GLU A 352 -13.41 -4.74 -32.44
CA GLU A 352 -13.05 -6.13 -32.14
C GLU A 352 -12.71 -6.37 -30.65
N GLN A 353 -13.23 -5.55 -29.73
CA GLN A 353 -13.00 -5.69 -28.28
C GLN A 353 -14.19 -5.25 -27.42
N THR A 354 -14.11 -5.58 -26.13
CA THR A 354 -15.08 -5.25 -25.10
C THR A 354 -14.69 -4.01 -24.30
N TYR A 355 -15.70 -3.28 -23.81
CA TYR A 355 -15.53 -2.03 -23.07
C TYR A 355 -16.30 -2.03 -21.73
N ILE A 356 -15.69 -1.46 -20.70
CA ILE A 356 -16.44 -1.00 -19.51
C ILE A 356 -17.26 0.21 -19.96
N GLN A 357 -18.58 0.17 -19.76
CA GLN A 357 -19.43 1.36 -19.88
C GLN A 357 -19.52 2.04 -18.51
N THR A 358 -19.27 3.35 -18.48
CA THR A 358 -19.42 4.18 -17.27
C THR A 358 -20.52 5.22 -17.46
N SER A 359 -21.14 5.66 -16.36
CA SER A 359 -21.99 6.86 -16.33
C SER A 359 -21.21 8.13 -15.97
N ALA A 360 -19.92 8.01 -15.64
CA ALA A 360 -19.06 9.17 -15.36
C ALA A 360 -18.96 10.03 -16.63
N PRO A 361 -19.22 11.36 -16.57
CA PRO A 361 -19.11 12.24 -17.72
C PRO A 361 -17.68 12.27 -18.29
N LEU A 362 -17.53 11.89 -19.56
CA LEU A 362 -16.27 12.02 -20.31
C LEU A 362 -16.43 13.07 -21.42
N SER A 363 -15.39 13.88 -21.60
CA SER A 363 -15.27 14.89 -22.67
C SER A 363 -13.97 14.67 -23.47
N PRO A 364 -13.81 15.27 -24.66
CA PRO A 364 -12.51 15.35 -25.33
C PRO A 364 -11.39 15.84 -24.39
N GLY A 365 -10.23 15.20 -24.48
CA GLY A 365 -9.11 15.37 -23.53
C GLY A 365 -9.02 14.26 -22.46
N ASN A 366 -10.15 13.64 -22.04
CA ASN A 366 -10.12 12.54 -21.07
C ASN A 366 -9.67 11.18 -21.67
N SER A 367 -9.60 11.06 -23.00
CA SER A 367 -9.06 9.86 -23.67
C SER A 367 -7.66 9.53 -23.14
N GLY A 368 -7.45 8.27 -22.77
CA GLY A 368 -6.21 7.75 -22.19
C GLY A 368 -6.04 7.98 -20.69
N GLY A 369 -6.92 8.76 -20.06
CA GLY A 369 -6.94 8.94 -18.60
C GLY A 369 -7.48 7.71 -17.85
N PRO A 370 -7.18 7.57 -16.55
CA PRO A 370 -7.60 6.41 -15.78
C PRO A 370 -9.08 6.49 -15.38
N LEU A 371 -9.75 5.34 -15.39
CA LEU A 371 -11.00 5.08 -14.69
C LEU A 371 -10.66 4.27 -13.44
N VAL A 372 -10.86 4.84 -12.25
CA VAL A 372 -10.56 4.20 -10.96
C VAL A 372 -11.83 3.91 -10.17
N ASN A 373 -11.78 2.91 -9.27
CA ASN A 373 -12.87 2.64 -8.33
C ASN A 373 -12.69 3.38 -6.98
N GLU A 374 -13.63 3.19 -6.04
CA GLU A 374 -13.57 3.80 -4.70
C GLU A 374 -12.31 3.42 -3.89
N LYS A 375 -11.63 2.32 -4.20
CA LYS A 375 -10.36 1.94 -3.56
C LYS A 375 -9.15 2.68 -4.18
N GLY A 376 -9.32 3.41 -5.29
CA GLY A 376 -8.24 4.10 -6.02
C GLY A 376 -7.45 3.21 -6.99
N PHE A 377 -7.86 1.96 -7.22
CA PHE A 377 -7.27 1.10 -8.26
C PHE A 377 -7.81 1.47 -9.64
N VAL A 378 -6.94 1.46 -10.67
CA VAL A 378 -7.36 1.61 -12.07
C VAL A 378 -8.07 0.34 -12.52
N ILE A 379 -9.32 0.46 -12.97
CA ILE A 379 -10.12 -0.62 -13.57
C ILE A 379 -10.17 -0.52 -15.10
N GLY A 380 -9.88 0.65 -15.67
CA GLY A 380 -9.84 0.85 -17.11
C GLY A 380 -9.27 2.19 -17.56
N ILE A 381 -9.20 2.38 -18.87
CA ILE A 381 -8.61 3.54 -19.54
C ILE A 381 -9.70 4.23 -20.36
N ASN A 382 -10.06 5.45 -19.97
CA ASN A 382 -11.14 6.23 -20.57
C ASN A 382 -10.93 6.39 -22.08
N THR A 383 -11.98 6.21 -22.89
CA THR A 383 -11.93 6.42 -24.34
C THR A 383 -13.28 6.89 -24.87
N MET A 384 -13.26 7.87 -25.78
CA MET A 384 -14.48 8.35 -26.44
C MET A 384 -14.87 7.41 -27.60
N SER A 385 -16.06 6.83 -27.54
CA SER A 385 -16.63 6.10 -28.69
C SER A 385 -17.61 7.00 -29.45
N SER A 386 -17.52 7.04 -30.78
CA SER A 386 -18.47 7.78 -31.63
C SER A 386 -19.80 7.03 -31.84
N VAL A 387 -20.33 6.41 -30.77
CA VAL A 387 -21.66 5.77 -30.78
C VAL A 387 -22.70 6.85 -30.57
N ASN A 388 -23.66 6.97 -31.50
CA ASN A 388 -24.72 7.97 -31.44
C ASN A 388 -25.71 7.70 -30.29
N GLY A 389 -25.41 8.22 -29.10
CA GLY A 389 -26.31 8.25 -27.94
C GLY A 389 -25.76 9.14 -26.84
N GLU A 390 -26.62 9.95 -26.23
CA GLU A 390 -26.24 10.81 -25.11
C GLU A 390 -25.85 9.96 -23.88
N ASN A 391 -24.79 10.37 -23.17
CA ASN A 391 -24.26 9.71 -21.97
C ASN A 391 -23.74 8.25 -22.16
N LEU A 392 -23.24 7.91 -23.35
CA LEU A 392 -22.56 6.63 -23.61
C LEU A 392 -21.04 6.77 -23.49
N ASN A 393 -20.53 6.70 -22.25
CA ASN A 393 -19.11 6.83 -21.93
C ASN A 393 -18.46 5.44 -21.70
N PHE A 394 -17.19 5.30 -22.10
CA PHE A 394 -16.50 4.00 -22.13
C PHE A 394 -15.06 4.07 -21.62
N ALA A 395 -14.58 2.93 -21.14
CA ALA A 395 -13.19 2.68 -20.84
C ALA A 395 -12.77 1.29 -21.35
N ILE A 396 -11.52 1.17 -21.80
CA ILE A 396 -10.89 -0.11 -22.14
C ILE A 396 -10.56 -0.81 -20.80
N PRO A 397 -10.89 -2.10 -20.60
CA PRO A 397 -10.53 -2.82 -19.38
C PRO A 397 -9.02 -2.80 -19.12
N ILE A 398 -8.58 -2.54 -17.89
CA ILE A 398 -7.15 -2.35 -17.57
C ILE A 398 -6.28 -3.58 -17.89
N GLU A 399 -6.86 -4.77 -17.74
CA GLU A 399 -6.30 -6.07 -18.12
C GLU A 399 -5.73 -6.11 -19.55
N ARG A 400 -6.28 -5.31 -20.48
CA ARG A 400 -5.83 -5.25 -21.88
C ARG A 400 -4.43 -4.67 -22.05
N VAL A 401 -3.91 -3.93 -21.06
CA VAL A 401 -2.50 -3.47 -21.07
C VAL A 401 -1.54 -4.65 -21.06
N ASN A 402 -1.91 -5.77 -20.42
CA ASN A 402 -1.10 -6.99 -20.37
C ASN A 402 -1.11 -7.80 -21.69
N GLU A 403 -1.99 -7.47 -22.64
CA GLU A 403 -2.03 -8.09 -23.97
C GLU A 403 -1.03 -7.44 -24.96
N LEU A 404 -0.43 -6.30 -24.59
CA LEU A 404 0.45 -5.51 -25.45
C LEU A 404 1.83 -6.15 -25.58
N VAL A 405 2.23 -6.46 -26.82
CA VAL A 405 3.56 -7.00 -27.14
C VAL A 405 4.60 -5.88 -27.14
N GLU A 406 5.65 -6.03 -26.33
CA GLU A 406 6.77 -5.08 -26.31
C GLU A 406 7.46 -5.01 -27.69
N ASN A 407 7.60 -3.78 -28.18
CA ASN A 407 8.17 -3.44 -29.48
C ASN A 407 8.87 -2.09 -29.34
N LYS A 408 9.75 -2.00 -28.33
CA LYS A 408 10.35 -0.76 -27.84
C LYS A 408 11.16 -0.03 -28.91
N MET A 409 10.82 1.24 -29.16
CA MET A 409 11.54 2.14 -30.07
C MET A 409 11.35 3.62 -29.72
N THR A 410 12.21 4.50 -30.23
CA THR A 410 12.03 5.95 -30.03
C THR A 410 10.79 6.47 -30.78
N VAL A 411 10.18 7.55 -30.30
CA VAL A 411 9.00 8.17 -30.95
C VAL A 411 9.26 8.47 -32.43
N ARG A 412 10.46 8.95 -32.76
CA ARG A 412 10.88 9.19 -34.15
C ARG A 412 10.96 7.90 -34.98
N ALA A 413 11.53 6.82 -34.46
CA ALA A 413 11.63 5.55 -35.17
C ALA A 413 10.25 4.89 -35.35
N TRP A 414 9.32 5.12 -34.40
CA TRP A 414 7.92 4.73 -34.55
C TRP A 414 7.23 5.51 -35.68
N PHE A 415 7.36 6.85 -35.69
CA PHE A 415 6.83 7.70 -36.76
C PHE A 415 7.35 7.26 -38.13
N GLU A 416 8.67 7.12 -38.29
CA GLU A 416 9.33 6.72 -39.54
C GLU A 416 8.98 5.27 -40.00
N LYS A 417 8.35 4.46 -39.14
CA LYS A 417 8.00 3.04 -39.41
C LYS A 417 6.50 2.79 -39.57
N TYR A 418 5.64 3.55 -38.89
CA TYR A 418 4.20 3.29 -38.80
C TYR A 418 3.30 4.46 -39.25
N VAL A 419 3.84 5.68 -39.39
CA VAL A 419 3.09 6.84 -39.90
C VAL A 419 3.37 6.98 -41.39
N GLU A 420 2.46 6.44 -42.21
CA GLU A 420 2.57 6.47 -43.67
C GLU A 420 2.49 7.90 -44.21
N MET A 421 3.44 8.28 -45.09
CA MET A 421 3.39 9.58 -45.76
C MET A 421 2.19 9.63 -46.71
N GLN A 422 1.25 10.54 -46.47
CA GLN A 422 0.05 10.67 -47.30
C GLN A 422 0.31 11.57 -48.51
N TRP A 423 -0.12 11.10 -49.69
CA TRP A 423 0.00 11.80 -50.97
C TRP A 423 -1.36 12.40 -51.35
N TRP A 424 -1.34 13.57 -51.99
CA TRP A 424 -2.55 14.30 -52.38
C TRP A 424 -2.53 14.60 -53.88
N LEU A 425 -3.66 14.37 -54.55
CA LEU A 425 -3.87 14.74 -55.95
C LEU A 425 -4.87 15.91 -56.04
N PHE A 426 -4.58 16.89 -56.90
CA PHE A 426 -5.46 18.01 -57.18
C PHE A 426 -5.53 18.26 -58.69
N GLU A 427 -6.74 18.22 -59.26
CA GLU A 427 -7.05 18.81 -60.57
C GLU A 427 -7.70 20.19 -60.36
N LYS A 428 -7.44 21.16 -61.23
CA LYS A 428 -8.08 22.48 -61.15
C LYS A 428 -8.17 23.22 -62.49
N THR A 429 -9.34 23.17 -63.12
CA THR A 429 -9.75 24.21 -64.09
C THR A 429 -10.10 25.50 -63.34
N VAL A 430 -9.68 26.68 -63.83
CA VAL A 430 -9.93 27.96 -63.13
C VAL A 430 -10.73 28.94 -63.99
N ASP A 431 -12.00 29.12 -63.65
CA ASP A 431 -12.75 30.35 -63.93
C ASP A 431 -12.58 31.32 -62.74
N GLU A 432 -12.55 32.64 -63.00
CA GLU A 432 -12.33 33.63 -61.94
C GLU A 432 -13.46 33.73 -60.90
N ARG A 433 -14.66 33.22 -61.22
CA ARG A 433 -15.86 33.37 -60.38
C ARG A 433 -15.98 32.30 -59.31
N THR A 434 -15.38 31.12 -59.51
CA THR A 434 -15.62 29.93 -58.67
C THR A 434 -14.68 29.85 -57.45
N LYS A 435 -14.43 30.98 -56.77
CA LYS A 435 -13.57 31.07 -55.57
C LYS A 435 -14.24 30.63 -54.25
N SER A 436 -15.48 30.13 -54.27
CA SER A 436 -16.31 29.89 -53.07
C SER A 436 -16.85 28.47 -52.89
N ALA A 437 -16.46 27.51 -53.74
CA ALA A 437 -17.13 26.21 -53.86
C ALA A 437 -16.33 24.97 -53.39
N LEU A 438 -15.17 25.14 -52.72
CA LEU A 438 -14.34 24.02 -52.27
C LEU A 438 -14.94 23.28 -51.05
N LYS A 439 -15.61 22.14 -51.30
CA LYS A 439 -16.12 21.22 -50.26
C LYS A 439 -16.12 19.74 -50.67
N SER A 440 -14.95 19.18 -50.95
CA SER A 440 -14.65 17.75 -50.67
C SER A 440 -13.18 17.44 -50.93
N SER A 441 -12.54 16.75 -49.99
CA SER A 441 -11.35 15.92 -50.24
C SER A 441 -11.76 14.45 -50.10
N GLN A 442 -11.07 13.56 -50.81
CA GLN A 442 -11.31 12.12 -50.73
C GLN A 442 -9.99 11.42 -50.40
N ARG A 443 -10.03 10.54 -49.39
CA ARG A 443 -8.90 9.71 -48.94
C ARG A 443 -8.87 8.44 -49.78
N LEU A 444 -7.67 8.01 -50.17
CA LEU A 444 -7.43 6.79 -50.92
C LEU A 444 -6.66 5.78 -50.06
N TYR A 445 -6.91 4.49 -50.28
CA TYR A 445 -6.23 3.38 -49.64
C TYR A 445 -5.50 2.48 -50.65
N PRO A 446 -4.48 1.71 -50.24
CA PRO A 446 -3.78 0.77 -51.12
C PRO A 446 -4.75 -0.22 -51.79
N GLY A 447 -4.67 -0.34 -53.13
CA GLY A 447 -5.52 -1.20 -53.94
C GLY A 447 -6.85 -0.59 -54.41
N GLU A 448 -7.16 0.67 -54.09
CA GLU A 448 -8.37 1.34 -54.60
C GLU A 448 -8.17 1.95 -55.99
N THR A 449 -9.01 1.58 -56.96
CA THR A 449 -9.08 2.25 -58.27
C THR A 449 -10.06 3.43 -58.22
N VAL A 450 -9.57 4.65 -58.46
CA VAL A 450 -10.42 5.85 -58.54
C VAL A 450 -10.86 6.09 -59.98
N LYS A 451 -12.16 5.99 -60.25
CA LYS A 451 -12.74 6.55 -61.48
C LYS A 451 -13.22 7.98 -61.26
N ALA A 452 -12.37 8.94 -61.62
CA ALA A 452 -12.75 10.35 -61.71
C ALA A 452 -13.78 10.52 -62.85
N THR A 453 -15.00 10.95 -62.52
CA THR A 453 -16.04 11.19 -63.54
C THR A 453 -15.98 12.65 -64.01
N CYS A 454 -15.15 12.93 -65.00
CA CYS A 454 -15.05 14.27 -65.59
C CYS A 454 -16.40 14.69 -66.19
N SER A 455 -16.81 15.95 -65.99
CA SER A 455 -18.03 16.52 -66.59
C SER A 455 -17.84 16.87 -68.07
N GLY A 456 -17.33 15.93 -68.87
CA GLY A 456 -16.90 16.16 -70.25
C GLY A 456 -16.06 15.05 -70.88
N THR A 457 -16.62 13.84 -71.02
CA THR A 457 -16.16 12.80 -71.98
C THR A 457 -14.66 12.47 -72.04
N SER A 458 -14.08 12.04 -70.92
CA SER A 458 -12.91 11.15 -70.90
C SER A 458 -12.87 10.40 -69.56
N ASP A 459 -12.47 9.13 -69.57
CA ASP A 459 -12.06 8.39 -68.38
C ASP A 459 -10.56 8.62 -68.18
N ALA A 460 -10.12 8.95 -66.96
CA ALA A 460 -8.71 8.98 -66.57
C ALA A 460 -8.45 7.83 -65.58
N ASP A 461 -7.78 6.78 -66.04
CA ASP A 461 -7.43 5.63 -65.20
C ASP A 461 -6.03 5.82 -64.59
N PHE A 462 -5.96 5.86 -63.26
CA PHE A 462 -4.72 5.97 -62.48
C PHE A 462 -4.23 4.57 -62.10
N TYR A 463 -2.96 4.27 -62.38
CA TYR A 463 -2.34 3.00 -62.04
C TYR A 463 -1.27 3.18 -60.96
N TYR A 464 -1.46 2.49 -59.83
CA TYR A 464 -0.44 2.21 -58.84
C TYR A 464 -0.03 0.74 -59.02
N ASP A 465 1.24 0.48 -59.29
CA ASP A 465 1.78 -0.88 -59.42
C ASP A 465 2.65 -1.18 -58.19
N ASP A 466 2.43 -2.34 -57.57
CA ASP A 466 2.96 -2.68 -56.25
C ASP A 466 4.37 -3.29 -56.38
N TYR A 467 5.38 -2.57 -55.87
CA TYR A 467 6.77 -3.04 -55.87
C TYR A 467 7.23 -3.42 -54.47
N GLU A 468 7.59 -4.69 -54.32
CA GLU A 468 8.12 -5.27 -53.07
C GLU A 468 9.26 -4.42 -52.49
N LYS A 469 9.25 -4.26 -51.16
CA LYS A 469 10.29 -3.54 -50.41
C LYS A 469 11.67 -4.12 -50.73
N LYS A 470 12.48 -3.40 -51.50
CA LYS A 470 13.87 -3.74 -51.74
C LYS A 470 14.69 -3.41 -50.49
N TYR A 471 15.63 -4.30 -50.17
CA TYR A 471 16.56 -4.17 -49.05
C TYR A 471 18.00 -4.17 -49.59
N ASP A 472 18.90 -3.43 -48.95
CA ASP A 472 20.34 -3.54 -49.21
C ASP A 472 20.94 -4.82 -48.60
N GLU A 473 22.22 -5.05 -48.88
CA GLU A 473 23.00 -6.18 -48.35
C GLU A 473 23.11 -6.22 -46.80
N ASN A 474 22.70 -5.14 -46.11
CA ASN A 474 22.67 -5.03 -44.66
C ASN A 474 21.25 -5.16 -44.08
N GLY A 475 20.24 -5.43 -44.91
CA GLY A 475 18.84 -5.56 -44.49
C GLY A 475 18.14 -4.23 -44.20
N LYS A 476 18.68 -3.09 -44.67
CA LYS A 476 18.02 -1.79 -44.60
C LYS A 476 17.12 -1.60 -45.82
N VAL A 477 15.91 -1.08 -45.64
CA VAL A 477 15.04 -0.68 -46.76
C VAL A 477 15.76 0.40 -47.58
N VAL A 478 15.95 0.14 -48.88
CA VAL A 478 16.42 1.15 -49.84
C VAL A 478 15.22 1.88 -50.47
N PRO A 479 15.40 3.12 -50.94
CA PRO A 479 14.38 3.79 -51.74
C PRO A 479 13.96 2.90 -52.92
N VAL A 480 12.66 2.86 -53.20
CA VAL A 480 12.09 2.21 -54.38
C VAL A 480 11.67 3.32 -55.34
N ASP A 481 12.05 3.18 -56.61
CA ASP A 481 11.76 4.16 -57.65
C ASP A 481 10.24 4.28 -57.87
N LEU A 482 9.73 5.51 -57.76
CA LEU A 482 8.29 5.79 -57.84
C LEU A 482 7.88 6.16 -59.27
N TYR A 483 7.31 5.19 -59.97
CA TYR A 483 6.77 5.38 -61.32
C TYR A 483 5.30 5.81 -61.25
N VAL A 484 4.98 6.99 -61.77
CA VAL A 484 3.60 7.52 -61.86
C VAL A 484 3.17 7.56 -63.33
N TYR A 485 2.50 6.51 -63.77
CA TYR A 485 1.99 6.42 -65.14
C TYR A 485 0.64 7.14 -65.27
N LEU A 486 0.53 8.03 -66.26
CA LEU A 486 -0.67 8.78 -66.57
C LEU A 486 -1.03 8.61 -68.05
N TYR A 487 -2.10 7.86 -68.32
CA TYR A 487 -2.65 7.69 -69.66
C TYR A 487 -3.88 8.58 -69.84
N LEU A 488 -3.75 9.68 -70.58
CA LEU A 488 -4.89 10.49 -71.02
C LEU A 488 -5.15 10.28 -72.51
N ASP A 489 -6.23 9.55 -72.81
CA ASP A 489 -6.67 9.27 -74.16
C ASP A 489 -7.71 10.31 -74.63
N ASN A 490 -7.61 10.77 -75.89
CA ASN A 490 -8.55 11.67 -76.56
C ASN A 490 -8.86 13.04 -75.89
N LEU A 491 -7.87 13.68 -75.27
CA LEU A 491 -7.96 15.11 -74.90
C LEU A 491 -8.25 15.99 -76.13
N ARG A 492 -9.29 16.84 -76.04
CA ARG A 492 -9.57 17.96 -76.95
C ARG A 492 -10.25 19.10 -76.18
N HIS A 493 -9.87 20.34 -76.47
CA HIS A 493 -10.53 21.58 -75.99
C HIS A 493 -10.35 21.95 -74.50
N LEU A 494 -9.20 21.63 -73.88
CA LEU A 494 -8.77 22.21 -72.59
C LEU A 494 -7.60 23.17 -72.84
N GLU A 495 -7.82 24.49 -72.77
CA GLU A 495 -6.79 25.48 -73.20
C GLU A 495 -5.54 25.52 -72.30
N ASP A 496 -5.64 25.07 -71.04
CA ASP A 496 -4.53 24.73 -70.16
C ASP A 496 -4.83 23.40 -69.45
N ILE A 497 -3.79 22.64 -69.09
CA ILE A 497 -3.87 21.49 -68.17
C ILE A 497 -2.86 21.71 -67.05
N TYR A 498 -3.33 21.61 -65.79
CA TYR A 498 -2.53 21.89 -64.60
C TYR A 498 -2.37 20.63 -63.74
N PHE A 499 -1.12 20.17 -63.55
CA PHE A 499 -0.78 19.08 -62.64
C PHE A 499 -0.34 19.61 -61.26
N GLY A 500 -0.43 18.77 -60.22
CA GLY A 500 -0.15 19.09 -58.81
C GLY A 500 0.88 18.17 -58.15
N PHE A 501 1.36 18.51 -56.94
CA PHE A 501 2.73 18.16 -56.51
C PHE A 501 2.84 17.31 -55.25
N ALA A 502 3.99 16.65 -55.11
CA ALA A 502 4.41 15.94 -53.91
C ALA A 502 4.73 16.89 -52.74
N GLU A 503 4.27 16.57 -51.52
CA GLU A 503 4.60 17.33 -50.31
C GLU A 503 5.99 16.96 -49.75
N LEU A 504 7.04 17.32 -50.49
CA LEU A 504 8.42 17.20 -50.02
C LEU A 504 8.73 18.27 -48.95
N ASN A 505 8.46 17.94 -47.69
CA ASN A 505 8.84 18.72 -46.50
C ASN A 505 10.39 18.77 -46.33
N ILE A 506 11.06 19.61 -47.12
CA ILE A 506 12.52 19.83 -47.10
C ILE A 506 12.82 21.24 -46.59
N ASN A 507 13.78 21.37 -45.67
CA ASN A 507 14.00 22.57 -44.87
C ASN A 507 15.11 23.51 -45.43
N THR A 508 15.26 23.60 -46.76
CA THR A 508 16.39 24.31 -47.41
C THR A 508 15.97 25.15 -48.61
N THR A 509 16.29 26.45 -48.58
CA THR A 509 15.92 27.46 -49.59
C THR A 509 16.92 27.56 -50.76
N SER A 510 17.30 26.43 -51.38
CA SER A 510 18.29 26.43 -52.48
C SER A 510 18.12 25.27 -53.47
N ILE A 511 17.50 25.54 -54.62
CA ILE A 511 17.81 24.79 -55.85
C ILE A 511 19.20 25.26 -56.30
N VAL A 512 20.15 24.32 -56.44
CA VAL A 512 21.56 24.67 -56.71
C VAL A 512 21.84 24.87 -58.20
N GLU A 513 21.25 24.05 -59.06
CA GLU A 513 21.43 24.10 -60.52
C GLU A 513 20.20 23.55 -61.23
N LEU A 514 19.96 24.07 -62.44
CA LEU A 514 18.97 23.60 -63.38
C LEU A 514 19.73 23.33 -64.69
N HIS A 515 19.62 22.13 -65.23
CA HIS A 515 20.25 21.75 -66.50
C HIS A 515 19.20 21.17 -67.43
N ASP A 516 19.31 21.58 -68.69
CA ASP A 516 18.55 21.08 -69.82
C ASP A 516 19.48 20.17 -70.62
N HIS A 517 19.22 18.87 -70.58
CA HIS A 517 19.96 17.87 -71.36
C HIS A 517 19.00 16.73 -71.74
N ASP A 518 18.85 16.52 -73.06
CA ASP A 518 18.05 15.44 -73.66
C ASP A 518 16.62 15.31 -73.07
N GLU A 519 15.87 16.42 -73.07
CA GLU A 519 14.44 16.48 -72.68
C GLU A 519 14.15 16.05 -71.23
N SER A 520 15.17 16.11 -70.37
CA SER A 520 15.07 15.82 -68.94
C SER A 520 15.50 16.99 -68.06
N TYR A 521 14.72 17.26 -67.01
CA TYR A 521 15.05 18.23 -65.97
C TYR A 521 15.44 17.49 -64.69
N TYR A 522 16.34 18.06 -63.87
CA TYR A 522 16.66 17.52 -62.56
C TYR A 522 17.02 18.61 -61.55
N PHE A 523 16.84 18.29 -60.26
CA PHE A 523 17.10 19.19 -59.13
C PHE A 523 17.98 18.50 -58.11
N LYS A 524 19.11 19.13 -57.76
CA LYS A 524 20.10 18.60 -56.81
C LYS A 524 20.02 19.34 -55.48
N TYR A 525 19.74 18.61 -54.39
CA TYR A 525 19.73 19.11 -53.02
C TYR A 525 21.09 18.97 -52.35
N GLN A 526 21.33 19.77 -51.29
CA GLN A 526 22.61 19.77 -50.56
C GLN A 526 22.92 18.44 -49.86
N ASP A 527 21.89 17.71 -49.41
CA ASP A 527 22.03 16.41 -48.73
C ASP A 527 22.22 15.22 -49.71
N GLY A 528 22.61 15.49 -50.96
CA GLY A 528 22.97 14.47 -51.96
C GLY A 528 21.81 13.93 -52.80
N TYR A 529 20.56 14.14 -52.37
CA TYR A 529 19.38 13.73 -53.13
C TYR A 529 19.25 14.48 -54.46
N VAL A 530 19.04 13.73 -55.54
CA VAL A 530 18.63 14.27 -56.86
C VAL A 530 17.20 13.83 -57.16
N VAL A 531 16.34 14.79 -57.46
CA VAL A 531 15.03 14.55 -58.08
C VAL A 531 15.21 14.65 -59.59
N TRP A 532 15.07 13.53 -60.29
CA TRP A 532 14.98 13.51 -61.75
C TRP A 532 13.52 13.67 -62.17
N LEU A 533 13.30 14.44 -63.25
CA LEU A 533 11.99 14.85 -63.71
C LEU A 533 12.01 14.96 -65.25
N ALA A 534 12.00 13.80 -65.91
CA ALA A 534 11.90 13.70 -67.36
C ALA A 534 10.47 13.99 -67.82
N ILE A 535 10.30 14.85 -68.84
CA ILE A 535 8.99 15.16 -69.44
C ILE A 535 9.16 15.43 -70.94
N TYR A 536 8.59 14.55 -71.76
CA TYR A 536 8.61 14.67 -73.21
C TYR A 536 7.52 15.62 -73.73
N ASP A 537 7.77 16.28 -74.88
CA ASP A 537 6.80 17.09 -75.65
C ASP A 537 6.10 18.26 -74.89
N ILE A 538 6.79 18.92 -73.94
CA ILE A 538 6.26 20.10 -73.22
C ILE A 538 6.47 21.43 -73.97
N PHE A 539 5.59 22.42 -73.76
CA PHE A 539 5.72 23.77 -74.31
C PHE A 539 6.46 24.73 -73.36
N SER A 540 6.31 24.56 -72.05
CA SER A 540 7.15 25.20 -71.02
C SER A 540 7.03 24.49 -69.67
N LEU A 541 8.11 24.58 -68.88
CA LEU A 541 8.13 24.25 -67.45
C LEU A 541 8.22 25.56 -66.65
N ASN A 542 7.38 25.73 -65.64
CA ASN A 542 7.50 26.77 -64.63
C ASN A 542 7.67 26.13 -63.24
N ILE A 543 8.39 26.79 -62.34
CA ILE A 543 8.64 26.30 -60.99
C ILE A 543 8.42 27.44 -60.01
N ASP A 544 7.64 27.20 -58.95
CA ASP A 544 7.33 28.17 -57.89
C ASP A 544 7.41 27.52 -56.51
N TYR A 545 7.46 28.35 -55.46
CA TYR A 545 7.47 27.92 -54.06
C TYR A 545 6.31 28.57 -53.29
N TYR A 546 5.37 27.75 -52.80
CA TYR A 546 4.22 28.21 -52.04
C TYR A 546 4.11 27.47 -50.71
N GLU A 547 4.09 28.19 -49.58
CA GLU A 547 4.00 27.61 -48.23
C GLU A 547 4.99 26.45 -47.96
N ASN A 548 6.26 26.65 -48.32
CA ASN A 548 7.34 25.65 -48.26
C ASN A 548 7.14 24.39 -49.12
N LYS A 549 6.18 24.39 -50.06
CA LYS A 549 5.96 23.33 -51.05
C LYS A 549 6.59 23.73 -52.38
N LEU A 550 7.23 22.77 -53.05
CA LEU A 550 7.72 22.91 -54.43
C LEU A 550 6.55 22.71 -55.41
N ALA A 551 6.43 23.59 -56.40
CA ALA A 551 5.43 23.48 -57.47
C ALA A 551 6.10 23.47 -58.85
N VAL A 552 5.65 22.59 -59.75
CA VAL A 552 6.29 22.29 -61.06
C VAL A 552 5.23 22.29 -62.17
N TYR A 553 4.87 23.47 -62.65
CA TYR A 553 3.82 23.68 -63.63
C TYR A 553 4.28 23.27 -65.04
N VAL A 554 3.61 22.28 -65.63
CA VAL A 554 3.82 21.83 -67.01
C VAL A 554 2.73 22.43 -67.89
N ILE A 555 3.09 23.04 -69.02
CA ILE A 555 2.14 23.58 -70.00
C ILE A 555 2.31 22.83 -71.34
N GLY A 556 1.21 22.33 -71.90
CA GLY A 556 1.16 21.51 -73.12
C GLY A 556 0.10 21.95 -74.14
N ASP A 557 0.17 21.39 -75.35
CA ASP A 557 -0.67 21.76 -76.50
C ASP A 557 -2.01 20.98 -76.52
N SER A 558 -3.12 21.70 -76.32
CA SER A 558 -4.50 21.17 -76.25
C SER A 558 -5.05 20.57 -77.55
N SER A 559 -4.31 20.68 -78.66
CA SER A 559 -4.72 20.20 -79.98
C SER A 559 -4.28 18.77 -80.31
N LYS A 560 -3.48 18.14 -79.43
CA LYS A 560 -2.93 16.78 -79.62
C LYS A 560 -3.21 15.88 -78.42
N THR A 561 -3.33 14.59 -78.69
CA THR A 561 -3.18 13.55 -77.65
C THR A 561 -1.69 13.31 -77.47
N ILE A 562 -1.11 13.82 -76.39
CA ILE A 562 0.31 13.69 -76.06
C ILE A 562 0.43 12.63 -74.94
N PRO A 563 1.09 11.49 -75.16
CA PRO A 563 1.40 10.55 -74.10
C PRO A 563 2.54 11.11 -73.26
N TYR A 564 2.21 11.71 -72.12
CA TYR A 564 3.19 12.24 -71.18
C TYR A 564 3.49 11.20 -70.10
N GLN A 565 4.77 11.09 -69.72
CA GLN A 565 5.23 10.24 -68.64
C GLN A 565 5.97 11.12 -67.64
N LEU A 566 5.59 11.05 -66.36
CA LEU A 566 6.23 11.80 -65.28
C LEU A 566 7.01 10.84 -64.40
N PHE A 567 8.32 10.80 -64.61
CA PHE A 567 9.24 10.06 -63.75
C PHE A 567 9.66 10.95 -62.58
N MET A 568 9.62 10.42 -61.35
CA MET A 568 10.14 11.09 -60.16
C MET A 568 11.04 10.15 -59.36
N MET A 569 12.33 10.11 -59.75
CA MET A 569 13.34 9.26 -59.11
C MET A 569 14.06 10.03 -58.00
N THR A 570 14.32 9.40 -56.84
CA THR A 570 15.05 9.99 -55.71
C THR A 570 16.34 9.21 -55.41
N SER A 571 17.41 9.52 -56.15
CA SER A 571 18.72 8.89 -55.95
C SER A 571 19.57 9.64 -54.93
N SER A 572 20.33 8.89 -54.12
CA SER A 572 21.43 9.41 -53.28
C SER A 572 22.80 9.41 -54.01
N ASP A 573 22.84 8.85 -55.22
CA ASP A 573 23.98 8.88 -56.14
C ASP A 573 23.61 9.75 -57.36
N PRO A 574 24.20 10.95 -57.52
CA PRO A 574 23.76 11.94 -58.50
C PRO A 574 24.13 11.60 -59.94
N ASP A 575 25.12 10.73 -60.16
CA ASP A 575 25.63 10.40 -61.51
C ASP A 575 25.00 9.10 -62.05
N ARG A 576 24.24 8.38 -61.21
CA ARG A 576 23.63 7.10 -61.54
C ARG A 576 22.31 7.25 -62.30
N ARG A 577 22.42 7.55 -63.61
CA ARG A 577 21.32 7.30 -64.56
C ARG A 577 20.98 5.81 -64.56
N THR A 578 19.71 5.47 -64.35
CA THR A 578 19.16 4.17 -64.77
C THR A 578 18.92 4.24 -66.28
N GLU A 579 19.41 3.25 -67.02
CA GLU A 579 19.18 3.11 -68.48
C GLU A 579 18.01 2.14 -68.79
N ASP A 580 17.22 1.81 -67.77
CA ASP A 580 16.03 0.93 -67.78
C ASP A 580 14.76 1.76 -67.48
#